data_AF-A0A0L8APC1-F1
#
_entry.id   AF-A0A0L8APC1-F1
#
_cell.length_a   1.000
_cell.length_b   1.000
_cell.length_c   1.000
_cell.angle_alpha   90.00
_cell.angle_beta   90.00
_cell.angle_gamma   90.00
#
_symmetry.space_group_name_H-M   'P 1'
#
loop_
_entity.id
_entity.type
_entity.pdbx_description
1 polymer ?
#
loop_
_entity_poly.entity_id
_entity_poly.type
_entity_poly.pdbx_seq_one_letter_code
_entity_poly.pdbx_strand_id
1 'polypeptide(L)'
;MRKLLILIQNLSLDVTTGAIICSLYVARLFGVTLENSMLIGLGVAIWLIYTVDHLFDAKKSIGYSTNQRHAFHQKYFKPIASVAFMVFLVGAFNLYYLPWVTTKLGLILALLVAIYIGSLHLLKLKKTWHKEFLAAIIYSFGIFVAPLSLLEHWDIFVFYVFIVFFLIVITNLLIFPMFEYENDKNDDIQSIATLYDSAFVGKLATAILVFNVLLIVGGMVYLNPVMTGARWLSSEYILFMMTLVLAMLLMFPNFFQRNDRYRLVGDGIFFFPLIYLLL
;
A
#
# COMPACT_ATOMS: atom_id res chain seq x y z
N MET A 1 1.62 24.19 -6.99
CA MET A 1 2.12 22.98 -6.31
C MET A 1 1.02 22.21 -5.57
N ARG A 2 0.28 22.79 -4.61
CA ARG A 2 -0.80 22.08 -3.87
C ARG A 2 -1.88 21.42 -4.74
N LYS A 3 -2.36 22.09 -5.79
CA LYS A 3 -3.36 21.51 -6.73
C LYS A 3 -2.84 20.28 -7.48
N LEU A 4 -1.55 20.25 -7.80
CA LEU A 4 -0.92 19.11 -8.50
C LEU A 4 -0.77 17.91 -7.56
N LEU A 5 -0.36 18.14 -6.32
CA LEU A 5 -0.26 17.09 -5.30
C LEU A 5 -1.63 16.42 -5.05
N ILE A 6 -2.67 17.23 -4.90
CA ILE A 6 -4.04 16.72 -4.73
C ILE A 6 -4.48 15.88 -5.94
N LEU A 7 -4.11 16.30 -7.16
CA LEU A 7 -4.42 15.53 -8.37
C LEU A 7 -3.69 14.17 -8.36
N ILE A 8 -2.41 14.16 -8.02
CA ILE A 8 -1.58 12.94 -7.92
C ILE A 8 -2.19 11.96 -6.91
N GLN A 9 -2.55 12.44 -5.72
CA GLN A 9 -3.17 11.65 -4.66
C GLN A 9 -4.56 11.13 -5.04
N ASN A 10 -5.37 11.98 -5.67
CA ASN A 10 -6.68 11.57 -6.14
C ASN A 10 -6.58 10.48 -7.21
N LEU A 11 -5.56 10.51 -8.07
CA LEU A 11 -5.32 9.48 -9.07
C LEU A 11 -4.48 8.30 -8.56
N SER A 12 -4.14 8.25 -7.26
CA SER A 12 -3.29 7.20 -6.65
C SER A 12 -1.93 7.01 -7.32
N LEU A 13 -1.39 8.06 -7.95
CA LEU A 13 -0.11 8.00 -8.64
C LEU A 13 1.08 7.96 -7.67
N ASP A 14 0.93 8.60 -6.51
CA ASP A 14 1.88 8.54 -5.40
C ASP A 14 1.99 7.13 -4.83
N VAL A 15 0.86 6.48 -4.54
CA VAL A 15 0.81 5.09 -4.05
C VAL A 15 1.44 4.14 -5.08
N THR A 16 1.11 4.31 -6.36
CA THR A 16 1.67 3.50 -7.45
C THR A 16 3.19 3.67 -7.55
N THR A 17 3.67 4.91 -7.47
CA THR A 17 5.11 5.21 -7.54
C THR A 17 5.85 4.69 -6.31
N GLY A 18 5.27 4.85 -5.12
CA GLY A 18 5.80 4.31 -3.87
C GLY A 18 5.97 2.80 -3.94
N ALA A 19 4.98 2.07 -4.47
CA ALA A 19 5.08 0.62 -4.65
C ALA A 19 6.21 0.21 -5.61
N ILE A 20 6.41 0.92 -6.72
CA ILE A 20 7.52 0.68 -7.65
C ILE A 20 8.86 0.90 -6.94
N ILE A 21 9.00 2.00 -6.18
CA ILE A 21 10.21 2.31 -5.39
C ILE A 21 10.46 1.21 -4.36
N CYS A 22 9.43 0.76 -3.64
CA CYS A 22 9.54 -0.33 -2.67
C CYS A 22 9.93 -1.65 -3.35
N SER A 23 9.41 -1.95 -4.54
CA SER A 23 9.75 -3.19 -5.25
C SER A 23 11.20 -3.20 -5.73
N LEU A 24 11.68 -2.07 -6.24
CA LEU A 24 13.10 -1.86 -6.58
C LEU A 24 14.01 -1.99 -5.35
N TYR A 25 13.59 -1.43 -4.22
CA TYR A 25 14.30 -1.55 -2.95
C TYR A 25 14.40 -3.01 -2.50
N VAL A 26 13.28 -3.75 -2.49
CA VAL A 26 13.25 -5.17 -2.12
C VAL A 26 14.11 -5.99 -3.07
N ALA A 27 14.06 -5.73 -4.38
CA ALA A 27 14.90 -6.38 -5.36
C ALA A 27 16.40 -6.17 -5.07
N ARG A 28 16.80 -4.91 -4.80
CA ARG A 28 18.19 -4.59 -4.44
C ARG A 28 18.63 -5.26 -3.15
N LEU A 29 17.74 -5.38 -2.16
CA LEU A 29 17.99 -6.08 -0.90
C LEU A 29 18.15 -7.60 -1.10
N PHE A 30 17.37 -8.18 -2.00
CA PHE A 30 17.43 -9.60 -2.37
C PHE A 30 18.52 -9.92 -3.40
N GLY A 31 19.25 -8.90 -3.89
CA GLY A 31 20.32 -9.09 -4.87
C GLY A 31 19.83 -9.44 -6.28
N VAL A 32 18.56 -9.17 -6.61
CA VAL A 32 17.95 -9.45 -7.92
C VAL A 32 17.70 -8.15 -8.69
N THR A 33 17.67 -8.24 -10.02
CA THR A 33 17.40 -7.09 -10.91
C THR A 33 16.06 -7.24 -11.58
N LEU A 34 15.17 -6.26 -11.40
CA LEU A 34 13.84 -6.27 -12.03
C LEU A 34 13.91 -5.76 -13.47
N GLU A 35 13.21 -6.45 -14.35
CA GLU A 35 13.01 -5.98 -15.72
C GLU A 35 11.96 -4.87 -15.77
N ASN A 36 12.02 -4.01 -16.81
CA ASN A 36 11.04 -2.95 -17.00
C ASN A 36 9.61 -3.49 -17.13
N SER A 37 9.43 -4.66 -17.75
CA SER A 37 8.14 -5.33 -17.87
C SER A 37 7.52 -5.63 -16.49
N MET A 38 8.33 -6.03 -15.50
CA MET A 38 7.87 -6.28 -14.13
C MET A 38 7.39 -4.99 -13.45
N LEU A 39 8.14 -3.90 -13.59
CA LEU A 39 7.79 -2.61 -13.00
C LEU A 39 6.54 -2.01 -13.64
N ILE A 40 6.42 -2.11 -14.97
CA ILE A 40 5.22 -1.70 -15.71
C ILE A 40 4.03 -2.54 -15.24
N GLY A 41 4.19 -3.86 -15.13
CA GLY A 41 3.14 -4.77 -14.67
C GLY A 41 2.65 -4.40 -13.26
N LEU A 42 3.58 -4.16 -12.33
CA LEU A 42 3.27 -3.71 -10.97
C LEU A 42 2.52 -2.37 -10.95
N GLY A 43 3.06 -1.38 -11.65
CA GLY A 43 2.48 -0.03 -11.71
C GLY A 43 1.07 -0.05 -12.29
N VAL A 44 0.88 -0.76 -13.40
CA VAL A 44 -0.44 -0.93 -14.04
C VAL A 44 -1.41 -1.63 -13.08
N ALA A 45 -0.99 -2.74 -12.46
CA ALA A 45 -1.86 -3.50 -11.57
C ALA A 45 -2.33 -2.67 -10.37
N ILE A 46 -1.41 -2.03 -9.64
CA ILE A 46 -1.76 -1.22 -8.46
C ILE A 46 -2.64 -0.05 -8.86
N TRP A 47 -2.27 0.68 -9.91
CA TRP A 47 -3.04 1.85 -10.33
C TRP A 47 -4.46 1.46 -10.77
N LEU A 48 -4.63 0.34 -11.49
CA LEU A 48 -5.95 -0.17 -11.86
C LEU A 48 -6.78 -0.59 -10.64
N ILE A 49 -6.17 -1.32 -9.68
CA ILE A 49 -6.87 -1.76 -8.46
C ILE A 49 -7.44 -0.55 -7.71
N TYR A 50 -6.62 0.45 -7.43
CA TYR A 50 -7.05 1.66 -6.73
C TYR A 50 -8.06 2.47 -7.53
N THR A 51 -7.84 2.63 -8.84
CA THR A 51 -8.75 3.38 -9.70
C THR A 51 -10.14 2.72 -9.75
N VAL A 52 -10.18 1.40 -9.88
CA VAL A 52 -11.42 0.63 -9.91
C VAL A 52 -12.14 0.70 -8.56
N ASP A 53 -11.43 0.55 -7.44
CA ASP A 53 -12.00 0.70 -6.09
C ASP A 53 -12.69 2.07 -5.93
N HIS A 54 -12.00 3.17 -6.26
CA HIS A 54 -12.58 4.51 -6.17
C HIS A 54 -13.72 4.76 -7.14
N LEU A 55 -13.68 4.21 -8.36
CA LEU A 55 -14.79 4.34 -9.31
C LEU A 55 -16.02 3.59 -8.78
N PHE A 56 -15.86 2.40 -8.22
CA PHE A 56 -16.98 1.68 -7.61
C PHE A 56 -17.57 2.42 -6.41
N ASP A 57 -16.73 2.99 -5.55
CA ASP A 57 -17.18 3.76 -4.39
C ASP A 57 -17.88 5.06 -4.82
N ALA A 58 -17.34 5.78 -5.81
CA ALA A 58 -17.98 6.96 -6.40
C ALA A 58 -19.34 6.66 -7.05
N LYS A 59 -19.56 5.44 -7.56
CA LYS A 59 -20.85 5.03 -8.13
C LYS A 59 -21.91 4.76 -7.05
N LYS A 60 -21.50 4.34 -5.84
CA LYS A 60 -22.40 3.95 -4.74
C LYS A 60 -22.86 5.14 -3.89
N SER A 61 -22.05 6.18 -3.77
CA SER A 61 -22.37 7.38 -3.00
C SER A 61 -23.61 8.10 -3.55
N ILE A 62 -24.60 8.34 -2.69
CA ILE A 62 -25.82 9.09 -3.00
C ILE A 62 -25.58 10.57 -2.66
N GLY A 63 -25.58 11.45 -3.66
CA GLY A 63 -25.34 12.89 -3.47
C GLY A 63 -23.87 13.33 -3.62
N TYR A 64 -23.58 14.59 -3.31
CA TYR A 64 -22.21 15.13 -3.31
C TYR A 64 -21.49 14.69 -2.04
N SER A 65 -20.44 13.86 -2.18
CA SER A 65 -19.62 13.44 -1.04
C SER A 65 -18.85 14.62 -0.45
N THR A 66 -18.77 14.69 0.87
CA THR A 66 -17.95 15.69 1.57
C THR A 66 -16.45 15.39 1.42
N ASN A 67 -16.10 14.14 1.12
CA ASN A 67 -14.73 13.72 0.82
C ASN A 67 -14.30 14.15 -0.61
N GLN A 68 -13.26 14.98 -0.67
CA GLN A 68 -12.72 15.53 -1.92
C GLN A 68 -12.37 14.46 -2.97
N ARG A 69 -11.92 13.27 -2.53
CA ARG A 69 -11.50 12.17 -3.42
C ARG A 69 -12.69 11.49 -4.09
N HIS A 70 -13.76 11.25 -3.35
CA HIS A 70 -15.00 10.69 -3.90
C HIS A 70 -15.65 11.68 -4.87
N ALA A 71 -15.73 12.96 -4.49
CA ALA A 71 -16.25 14.01 -5.37
C ALA A 71 -15.46 14.12 -6.69
N PHE A 72 -14.13 13.94 -6.65
CA PHE A 72 -13.29 13.94 -7.85
C PHE A 72 -13.63 12.79 -8.81
N HIS A 73 -13.74 11.56 -8.29
CA HIS A 73 -14.05 10.38 -9.11
C HIS A 73 -15.50 10.37 -9.61
N GLN A 74 -16.45 10.89 -8.84
CA GLN A 74 -17.81 11.11 -9.31
C GLN A 74 -17.83 12.08 -10.49
N LYS A 75 -17.14 13.23 -10.36
CA LYS A 75 -17.10 14.27 -11.38
C LYS A 75 -16.43 13.82 -12.68
N TYR A 76 -15.32 13.08 -12.58
CA TYR A 76 -14.51 12.67 -13.73
C TYR A 76 -14.61 11.18 -14.06
N PHE A 77 -15.73 10.54 -13.69
CA PHE A 77 -15.92 9.09 -13.83
C PHE A 77 -15.59 8.58 -15.26
N LYS A 78 -16.21 9.18 -16.30
CA LYS A 78 -16.02 8.71 -17.69
C LYS A 78 -14.58 8.87 -18.19
N PRO A 79 -13.92 10.05 -18.05
CA PRO A 79 -12.51 10.20 -18.38
C PRO A 79 -11.62 9.19 -17.65
N ILE A 80 -11.78 9.05 -16.33
CA ILE A 80 -10.94 8.15 -15.52
C ILE A 80 -11.16 6.69 -15.96
N ALA A 81 -12.40 6.26 -16.18
CA ALA A 81 -12.70 4.91 -16.68
C ALA A 81 -12.10 4.65 -18.07
N SER A 82 -12.12 5.65 -18.96
CA SER A 82 -11.50 5.51 -20.29
C SER A 82 -9.98 5.38 -20.21
N VAL A 83 -9.32 6.17 -19.37
CA VAL A 83 -7.88 6.04 -19.12
C VAL A 83 -7.58 4.69 -18.48
N ALA A 84 -8.43 4.24 -17.54
CA ALA A 84 -8.30 2.93 -16.91
C ALA A 84 -8.34 1.79 -17.93
N PHE A 85 -9.26 1.86 -18.89
CA PHE A 85 -9.31 0.89 -19.98
C PHE A 85 -8.05 0.90 -20.84
N MET A 86 -7.51 2.08 -21.20
CA MET A 86 -6.27 2.17 -21.96
C MET A 86 -5.07 1.58 -21.20
N VAL A 87 -4.95 1.89 -19.91
CA VAL A 87 -3.89 1.35 -19.04
C VAL A 87 -4.03 -0.17 -18.87
N PHE A 88 -5.26 -0.69 -18.81
CA PHE A 88 -5.51 -2.13 -18.83
C PHE A 88 -4.99 -2.78 -20.12
N LEU A 89 -5.22 -2.18 -21.29
CA LEU A 89 -4.68 -2.69 -22.56
C LEU A 89 -3.14 -2.70 -22.57
N VAL A 90 -2.50 -1.67 -22.01
CA VAL A 90 -1.04 -1.64 -21.84
C VAL A 90 -0.58 -2.79 -20.94
N GLY A 91 -1.25 -3.02 -19.81
CA GLY A 91 -0.96 -4.15 -18.92
C GLY A 91 -1.12 -5.50 -19.60
N ALA A 92 -2.20 -5.69 -20.37
CA ALA A 92 -2.46 -6.92 -21.11
C ALA A 92 -1.38 -7.17 -22.18
N PHE A 93 -0.95 -6.14 -22.89
CA PHE A 93 0.18 -6.23 -23.83
C PHE A 93 1.50 -6.53 -23.11
N ASN A 94 1.72 -5.95 -21.93
CA ASN A 94 2.93 -6.19 -21.14
C ASN A 94 3.06 -7.64 -20.67
N LEU A 95 1.97 -8.41 -20.57
CA LEU A 95 2.01 -9.84 -20.20
C LEU A 95 2.89 -10.67 -21.14
N TYR A 96 3.01 -10.30 -22.42
CA TYR A 96 3.87 -11.00 -23.38
C TYR A 96 5.37 -10.91 -23.05
N TYR A 97 5.77 -9.92 -22.25
CA TYR A 97 7.17 -9.67 -21.87
C TYR A 97 7.48 -10.07 -20.43
N LEU A 98 6.50 -10.57 -19.67
CA LEU A 98 6.72 -10.97 -18.29
C LEU A 98 7.26 -12.40 -18.23
N PRO A 99 8.28 -12.67 -17.39
CA PRO A 99 8.68 -14.04 -17.10
C PRO A 99 7.51 -14.88 -16.58
N TRP A 100 7.50 -16.16 -16.94
CA TRP A 100 6.38 -17.05 -16.62
C TRP A 100 6.12 -17.17 -15.11
N VAL A 101 7.16 -17.24 -14.30
CA VAL A 101 7.03 -17.31 -12.82
C VAL A 101 6.37 -16.06 -12.28
N THR A 102 6.80 -14.88 -12.73
CA THR A 102 6.19 -13.58 -12.36
C THR A 102 4.73 -13.52 -12.78
N THR A 103 4.42 -13.97 -14.00
CA THR A 103 3.04 -14.02 -14.51
C THR A 103 2.17 -14.95 -13.66
N LYS A 104 2.66 -16.14 -13.32
CA LYS A 104 1.94 -17.11 -12.49
C LYS A 104 1.62 -16.54 -11.10
N LEU A 105 2.61 -15.94 -10.43
CA LEU A 105 2.40 -15.29 -9.12
C LEU A 105 1.45 -14.10 -9.23
N GLY A 106 1.60 -13.30 -10.29
CA GLY A 106 0.70 -12.18 -10.59
C GLY A 106 -0.76 -12.62 -10.81
N LEU A 107 -0.99 -13.74 -11.49
CA LEU A 107 -2.34 -14.30 -11.69
C LEU A 107 -2.97 -14.80 -10.38
N ILE A 108 -2.17 -15.41 -9.50
CA ILE A 108 -2.63 -15.80 -8.15
C ILE A 108 -3.06 -14.55 -7.37
N LEU A 109 -2.26 -13.49 -7.43
CA LEU A 109 -2.58 -12.23 -6.77
C LEU A 109 -3.81 -11.56 -7.41
N ALA A 110 -3.96 -11.60 -8.74
CA ALA A 110 -5.14 -11.08 -9.44
C ALA A 110 -6.41 -11.82 -9.03
N LEU A 111 -6.34 -13.14 -8.80
CA LEU A 111 -7.46 -13.90 -8.25
C LEU A 111 -7.81 -13.42 -6.83
N LEU A 112 -6.80 -13.16 -5.98
CA LEU A 112 -7.03 -12.62 -4.64
C LEU A 112 -7.67 -11.22 -4.67
N VAL A 113 -7.26 -10.38 -5.63
CA VAL A 113 -7.89 -9.07 -5.89
C VAL A 113 -9.34 -9.24 -6.37
N ALA A 114 -9.62 -10.20 -7.24
CA ALA A 114 -10.98 -10.48 -7.68
C ALA A 114 -11.86 -10.94 -6.52
N ILE A 115 -11.33 -11.76 -5.61
CA ILE A 115 -12.00 -12.15 -4.36
C ILE A 115 -12.23 -10.92 -3.46
N TYR A 116 -11.24 -10.04 -3.31
CA TYR A 116 -11.36 -8.78 -2.58
C TYR A 116 -12.51 -7.91 -3.13
N ILE A 117 -12.45 -7.56 -4.42
CA ILE A 117 -13.48 -6.73 -5.07
C ILE A 117 -14.84 -7.41 -5.01
N GLY A 118 -14.90 -8.72 -5.27
CA GLY A 118 -16.13 -9.51 -5.21
C GLY A 118 -16.75 -9.51 -3.80
N SER A 119 -15.93 -9.68 -2.76
CA SER A 119 -16.39 -9.68 -1.37
C SER A 119 -17.02 -8.34 -0.97
N LEU A 120 -16.43 -7.22 -1.42
CA LEU A 120 -16.87 -5.86 -1.08
C LEU A 120 -18.05 -5.38 -1.93
N HIS A 121 -18.02 -5.63 -3.24
CA HIS A 121 -18.98 -5.05 -4.18
C HIS A 121 -20.12 -6.00 -4.57
N LEU A 122 -19.87 -7.31 -4.67
CA LEU A 122 -20.89 -8.30 -5.06
C LEU A 122 -21.61 -8.88 -3.85
N LEU A 123 -20.85 -9.34 -2.85
CA LEU A 123 -21.41 -10.02 -1.69
C LEU A 123 -21.86 -9.05 -0.57
N LYS A 124 -21.56 -7.75 -0.71
CA LYS A 124 -21.85 -6.70 0.28
C LYS A 124 -21.45 -7.12 1.70
N LEU A 125 -20.35 -7.86 1.86
CA LEU A 125 -19.89 -8.30 3.17
C LEU A 125 -19.45 -7.06 3.96
N LYS A 126 -20.31 -6.61 4.87
CA LYS A 126 -20.13 -5.39 5.68
C LYS A 126 -18.99 -5.47 6.71
N LYS A 127 -18.18 -6.53 6.72
CA LYS A 127 -17.08 -6.68 7.68
C LYS A 127 -15.85 -5.93 7.17
N THR A 128 -15.72 -4.66 7.56
CA THR A 128 -14.66 -3.74 7.09
C THR A 128 -13.26 -4.11 7.55
N TRP A 129 -13.09 -4.89 8.63
CA TRP A 129 -11.76 -5.40 9.04
C TRP A 129 -11.09 -6.21 7.93
N HIS A 130 -11.85 -7.04 7.21
CA HIS A 130 -11.30 -7.84 6.14
C HIS A 130 -10.82 -6.97 4.97
N LYS A 131 -11.36 -5.76 4.80
CA LYS A 131 -10.95 -4.82 3.74
C LYS A 131 -9.49 -4.39 3.95
N GLU A 132 -9.16 -3.85 5.13
CA GLU A 132 -7.81 -3.32 5.38
C GLU A 132 -6.75 -4.42 5.41
N PHE A 133 -7.06 -5.55 6.05
CA PHE A 133 -6.14 -6.67 6.10
C PHE A 133 -5.87 -7.27 4.71
N LEU A 134 -6.91 -7.46 3.90
CA LEU A 134 -6.77 -8.00 2.55
C LEU A 134 -6.09 -6.99 1.61
N ALA A 135 -6.36 -5.69 1.76
CA ALA A 135 -5.65 -4.63 1.05
C ALA A 135 -4.16 -4.62 1.41
N ALA A 136 -3.79 -4.78 2.69
CA ALA A 136 -2.39 -4.88 3.10
C ALA A 136 -1.69 -6.10 2.49
N ILE A 137 -2.37 -7.24 2.44
CA ILE A 137 -1.86 -8.46 1.80
C ILE A 137 -1.63 -8.20 0.32
N ILE A 138 -2.64 -7.67 -0.38
CA ILE A 138 -2.57 -7.41 -1.83
C ILE A 138 -1.43 -6.44 -2.16
N TYR A 139 -1.32 -5.35 -1.39
CA TYR A 139 -0.30 -4.34 -1.61
C TYR A 139 1.12 -4.88 -1.34
N SER A 140 1.31 -5.57 -0.21
CA SER A 140 2.61 -6.13 0.17
C SER A 140 3.05 -7.22 -0.81
N PHE A 141 2.16 -8.16 -1.15
CA PHE A 141 2.48 -9.15 -2.18
C PHE A 141 2.70 -8.52 -3.55
N GLY A 142 1.92 -7.51 -3.93
CA GLY A 142 2.13 -6.77 -5.19
C GLY A 142 3.58 -6.29 -5.32
N ILE A 143 4.10 -5.64 -4.29
CA ILE A 143 5.48 -5.16 -4.23
C ILE A 143 6.50 -6.30 -4.33
N PHE A 144 6.22 -7.45 -3.71
CA PHE A 144 7.15 -8.57 -3.59
C PHE A 144 7.07 -9.59 -4.72
N VAL A 145 5.97 -9.66 -5.50
CA VAL A 145 5.77 -10.68 -6.56
C VAL A 145 6.96 -10.74 -7.53
N ALA A 146 7.42 -9.59 -8.03
CA ALA A 146 8.51 -9.54 -8.98
C ALA A 146 9.86 -9.97 -8.34
N PRO A 147 10.32 -9.37 -7.22
CA PRO A 147 11.51 -9.84 -6.51
C PRO A 147 11.47 -11.33 -6.15
N LEU A 148 10.36 -11.81 -5.60
CA LEU A 148 10.21 -13.21 -5.17
C LEU A 148 10.22 -14.19 -6.36
N SER A 149 9.73 -13.77 -7.52
CA SER A 149 9.71 -14.60 -8.72
C SER A 149 11.09 -14.87 -9.32
N LEU A 150 12.08 -14.06 -8.96
CA LEU A 150 13.46 -14.16 -9.43
C LEU A 150 14.37 -14.93 -8.47
N LEU A 151 13.90 -15.25 -7.26
CA LEU A 151 14.65 -16.03 -6.28
C LEU A 151 14.47 -17.52 -6.50
N GLU A 152 15.55 -18.28 -6.35
CA GLU A 152 15.50 -19.75 -6.39
C GLU A 152 14.83 -20.32 -5.12
N HIS A 153 15.12 -19.72 -3.97
CA HIS A 153 14.63 -20.13 -2.66
C HIS A 153 14.20 -18.93 -1.82
N TRP A 154 13.17 -19.12 -0.99
CA TRP A 154 12.73 -18.13 -0.01
C TRP A 154 13.24 -18.57 1.35
N ASP A 155 14.26 -17.88 1.85
CA ASP A 155 14.87 -18.15 3.14
C ASP A 155 14.20 -17.32 4.26
N ILE A 156 14.67 -17.52 5.50
CA ILE A 156 14.16 -16.79 6.67
C ILE A 156 14.28 -15.27 6.53
N PHE A 157 15.30 -14.81 5.79
CA PHE A 157 15.54 -13.39 5.56
C PHE A 157 14.45 -12.77 4.67
N VAL A 158 14.08 -13.46 3.58
CA VAL A 158 12.97 -13.05 2.71
C VAL A 158 11.66 -12.94 3.50
N PHE A 159 11.35 -13.94 4.33
CA PHE A 159 10.15 -13.92 5.17
C PHE A 159 10.17 -12.79 6.20
N TYR A 160 11.32 -12.55 6.83
CA TYR A 160 11.49 -11.45 7.77
C TYR A 160 11.20 -10.10 7.13
N VAL A 161 11.83 -9.80 5.98
CA VAL A 161 11.65 -8.52 5.28
C VAL A 161 10.20 -8.35 4.85
N PHE A 162 9.57 -9.42 4.34
CA PHE A 162 8.16 -9.40 3.99
C PHE A 162 7.26 -9.10 5.19
N ILE A 163 7.49 -9.76 6.34
CA ILE A 163 6.68 -9.55 7.55
C ILE A 163 6.83 -8.12 8.05
N VAL A 164 8.06 -7.61 8.19
CA VAL A 164 8.29 -6.22 8.64
C VAL A 164 7.61 -5.23 7.71
N PHE A 165 7.75 -5.40 6.39
CA PHE A 165 7.11 -4.53 5.41
C PHE A 165 5.58 -4.62 5.48
N PHE A 166 5.03 -5.83 5.59
CA PHE A 166 3.60 -6.05 5.74
C PHE A 166 3.04 -5.37 7.00
N LEU A 167 3.77 -5.42 8.11
CA LEU A 167 3.37 -4.74 9.35
C LEU A 167 3.35 -3.22 9.18
N ILE A 168 4.30 -2.64 8.44
CA ILE A 168 4.28 -1.21 8.08
C ILE A 168 3.02 -0.89 7.27
N VAL A 169 2.71 -1.69 6.24
CA VAL A 169 1.55 -1.48 5.36
C VAL A 169 0.24 -1.57 6.14
N ILE A 170 0.05 -2.61 6.96
CA ILE A 170 -1.20 -2.75 7.72
C ILE A 170 -1.34 -1.65 8.78
N THR A 171 -0.26 -1.24 9.44
CA THR A 171 -0.32 -0.10 10.37
C THR A 171 -0.69 1.18 9.63
N ASN A 172 -0.13 1.42 8.45
CA ASN A 172 -0.50 2.58 7.61
C ASN A 172 -2.00 2.58 7.26
N LEU A 173 -2.54 1.44 6.82
CA LEU A 173 -3.97 1.31 6.49
C LEU A 173 -4.89 1.42 7.71
N LEU A 174 -4.47 0.94 8.90
CA LEU A 174 -5.25 1.09 10.13
C LEU A 174 -5.31 2.53 10.64
N ILE A 175 -4.31 3.34 10.33
CA ILE A 175 -4.23 4.73 10.80
C ILE A 175 -5.23 5.62 10.05
N PHE A 176 -5.40 5.49 8.74
CA PHE A 176 -6.23 6.41 7.95
C PHE A 176 -7.70 6.48 8.39
N PRO A 177 -8.40 5.35 8.64
CA PRO A 177 -9.77 5.38 9.15
C PRO A 177 -9.93 6.14 10.47
N MET A 178 -8.89 6.24 11.29
CA MET A 178 -8.93 7.00 12.55
C MET A 178 -8.96 8.51 12.29
N PHE A 179 -8.24 9.00 11.28
CA PHE A 179 -8.26 10.40 10.86
C PHE A 179 -9.54 10.76 10.09
N GLU A 180 -10.18 9.76 9.47
CA GLU A 180 -11.36 9.92 8.63
C GLU A 180 -12.68 9.64 9.37
N TYR A 181 -12.61 9.22 10.63
CA TYR A 181 -13.76 8.78 11.43
C TYR A 181 -14.98 9.72 11.38
N GLU A 182 -14.78 11.02 11.64
CA GLU A 182 -15.90 11.98 11.63
C GLU A 182 -16.47 12.19 10.21
N ASN A 183 -15.63 12.18 9.18
CA ASN A 183 -16.09 12.31 7.78
C ASN A 183 -16.86 11.06 7.35
N ASP A 184 -16.33 9.87 7.67
CA ASP A 184 -16.96 8.59 7.36
C ASP A 184 -18.32 8.46 8.06
N LYS A 185 -18.39 8.88 9.33
CA LYS A 185 -19.62 8.90 10.11
C LYS A 185 -20.67 9.84 9.51
N ASN A 186 -20.25 11.01 9.00
CA ASN A 186 -21.15 11.98 8.37
C ASN A 186 -21.64 11.53 6.98
N ASP A 187 -20.82 10.81 6.23
CA ASP A 187 -21.15 10.30 4.89
C ASP A 187 -21.80 8.88 4.91
N ASP A 188 -22.11 8.32 6.10
CA ASP A 188 -22.61 6.94 6.32
C ASP A 188 -21.71 5.86 5.66
N ILE A 189 -20.39 6.11 5.67
CA ILE A 189 -19.37 5.21 5.14
C ILE A 189 -18.91 4.26 6.25
N GLN A 190 -18.95 2.96 5.97
CA GLN A 190 -18.43 1.95 6.88
C GLN A 190 -16.91 1.82 6.71
N SER A 191 -16.17 2.09 7.79
CA SER A 191 -14.74 1.85 7.94
C SER A 191 -14.48 1.05 9.21
N ILE A 192 -13.25 0.58 9.42
CA ILE A 192 -12.91 -0.16 10.63
C ILE A 192 -13.09 0.69 11.89
N ALA A 193 -12.86 2.01 11.79
CA ALA A 193 -13.02 2.96 12.88
C ALA A 193 -14.48 3.37 13.13
N THR A 194 -15.39 3.18 12.17
CA THR A 194 -16.84 3.39 12.42
C THR A 194 -17.53 2.11 12.90
N LEU A 195 -17.04 0.91 12.52
CA LEU A 195 -17.55 -0.37 13.05
C LEU A 195 -17.00 -0.72 14.45
N TYR A 196 -15.73 -0.44 14.69
CA TYR A 196 -15.08 -0.60 15.99
C TYR A 196 -14.74 0.77 16.54
N ASP A 197 -14.70 0.92 17.86
CA ASP A 197 -14.27 2.17 18.48
C ASP A 197 -12.87 2.61 17.98
N SER A 198 -12.73 3.87 17.58
CA SER A 198 -11.46 4.42 17.09
C SER A 198 -10.32 4.25 18.10
N ALA A 199 -10.62 4.20 19.40
CA ALA A 199 -9.62 3.93 20.42
C ALA A 199 -9.12 2.47 20.39
N PHE A 200 -9.97 1.50 20.03
CA PHE A 200 -9.56 0.11 19.84
C PHE A 200 -8.65 -0.04 18.62
N VAL A 201 -9.01 0.57 17.49
CA VAL A 201 -8.18 0.57 16.27
C VAL A 201 -6.81 1.21 16.55
N GLY A 202 -6.77 2.31 17.29
CA GLY A 202 -5.51 2.94 17.71
C GLY A 202 -4.64 2.05 18.61
N LYS A 203 -5.24 1.33 19.56
CA LYS A 203 -4.51 0.36 20.40
C LYS A 203 -3.93 -0.80 19.57
N LEU A 204 -4.72 -1.32 18.63
CA LEU A 204 -4.26 -2.36 17.71
C LEU A 204 -3.10 -1.87 16.84
N ALA A 205 -3.25 -0.71 16.20
CA ALA A 205 -2.20 -0.11 15.37
C ALA A 205 -0.92 0.11 16.18
N THR A 206 -1.05 0.57 17.43
CA THR A 206 0.08 0.73 18.36
C THR A 206 0.72 -0.60 18.71
N ALA A 207 -0.06 -1.65 19.00
CA ALA A 207 0.48 -2.97 19.31
C ALA A 207 1.25 -3.58 18.13
N ILE A 208 0.71 -3.46 16.91
CA ILE A 208 1.38 -3.88 15.67
C ILE A 208 2.67 -3.08 15.47
N LEU A 209 2.63 -1.76 15.69
CA LEU A 209 3.81 -0.91 15.54
C LEU A 209 4.91 -1.27 16.54
N VAL A 210 4.57 -1.46 17.82
CA VAL A 210 5.53 -1.88 18.86
C VAL A 210 6.13 -3.23 18.49
N PHE A 211 5.32 -4.19 18.06
CA PHE A 211 5.82 -5.48 17.60
C PHE A 211 6.76 -5.33 16.41
N ASN A 212 6.43 -4.47 15.44
CA ASN A 212 7.30 -4.19 14.29
C ASN A 212 8.64 -3.57 14.70
N VAL A 213 8.63 -2.61 15.64
CA VAL A 213 9.87 -2.03 16.20
C VAL A 213 10.73 -3.11 16.86
N LEU A 214 10.13 -4.02 17.63
CA LEU A 214 10.87 -5.14 18.24
C LEU A 214 11.48 -6.06 17.19
N LEU A 215 10.78 -6.34 16.09
CA LEU A 215 11.34 -7.13 14.99
C LEU A 215 12.51 -6.43 14.31
N ILE A 216 12.40 -5.13 14.04
CA ILE A 216 13.47 -4.31 13.44
C ILE A 216 14.71 -4.28 14.35
N VAL A 217 14.52 -3.94 15.63
CA VAL A 217 15.62 -3.93 16.61
C VAL A 217 16.24 -5.33 16.77
N GLY A 218 15.41 -6.37 16.81
CA GLY A 218 15.88 -7.75 16.81
C GLY A 218 16.70 -8.10 15.57
N GLY A 219 16.25 -7.70 14.37
CA GLY A 219 16.98 -7.89 13.11
C GLY A 219 18.32 -7.15 13.10
N MET A 220 18.35 -5.91 13.60
CA MET A 220 19.58 -5.12 13.76
C MET A 220 20.59 -5.75 14.72
N VAL A 221 20.15 -6.54 15.71
CA VAL A 221 21.06 -7.18 16.69
C VAL A 221 21.48 -8.58 16.23
N TYR A 222 20.52 -9.39 15.80
CA TYR A 222 20.73 -10.83 15.59
C TYR A 222 21.06 -11.22 14.13
N LEU A 223 20.58 -10.45 13.14
CA LEU A 223 20.84 -10.75 11.72
C LEU A 223 22.04 -9.97 11.15
N ASN A 224 22.42 -8.87 11.83
CA ASN A 224 23.45 -7.92 11.41
C ASN A 224 24.90 -8.47 11.38
N PRO A 225 25.39 -9.26 12.35
CA PRO A 225 26.81 -9.63 12.35
C PRO A 225 27.16 -10.83 11.44
N VAL A 226 26.20 -11.66 11.05
CA VAL A 226 26.49 -13.02 10.54
C VAL A 226 26.14 -13.22 9.06
N MET A 227 25.19 -12.47 8.49
CA MET A 227 24.58 -12.87 7.19
C MET A 227 24.74 -11.87 6.03
N THR A 228 24.81 -10.55 6.24
CA THR A 228 24.44 -9.60 5.16
C THR A 228 25.23 -8.29 5.02
N GLY A 229 26.09 -7.92 5.98
CA GLY A 229 26.99 -6.75 5.87
C GLY A 229 26.31 -5.37 5.89
N ALA A 230 27.04 -4.30 5.53
CA ALA A 230 26.59 -2.90 5.69
C ALA A 230 25.28 -2.54 4.96
N ARG A 231 24.97 -3.24 3.85
CA ARG A 231 23.73 -3.05 3.08
C ARG A 231 22.47 -3.41 3.87
N TRP A 232 22.57 -4.34 4.81
CA TRP A 232 21.45 -4.73 5.65
C TRP A 232 21.11 -3.67 6.69
N LEU A 233 22.12 -3.16 7.38
CA LEU A 233 21.96 -2.10 8.37
C LEU A 233 21.26 -0.89 7.76
N SER A 234 21.67 -0.47 6.57
CA SER A 234 21.02 0.63 5.85
C SER A 234 19.54 0.35 5.56
N SER A 235 19.19 -0.90 5.19
CA SER A 235 17.79 -1.34 4.99
C SER A 235 16.97 -1.25 6.28
N GLU A 236 17.51 -1.76 7.38
CA GLU A 236 16.86 -1.71 8.70
C GLU A 236 16.59 -0.26 9.15
N TYR A 237 17.54 0.66 8.90
CA TYR A 237 17.31 2.08 9.19
C TYR A 237 16.17 2.68 8.35
N ILE A 238 16.03 2.30 7.08
CA ILE A 238 14.90 2.75 6.25
C ILE A 238 13.57 2.23 6.81
N LEU A 239 13.48 0.93 7.12
CA LEU A 239 12.27 0.33 7.68
C LEU A 239 11.92 0.93 9.05
N PHE A 240 12.94 1.22 9.86
CA PHE A 240 12.78 1.93 11.14
C PHE A 240 12.23 3.35 10.93
N MET A 241 12.78 4.10 9.98
CA MET A 241 12.31 5.45 9.66
C MET A 241 10.86 5.47 9.18
N MET A 242 10.46 4.52 8.32
CA MET A 242 9.07 4.36 7.88
C MET A 242 8.15 4.09 9.08
N THR A 243 8.56 3.19 9.98
CA THR A 243 7.82 2.86 11.20
C THR A 243 7.71 4.04 12.16
N LEU A 244 8.78 4.83 12.30
CA LEU A 244 8.81 6.03 13.14
C LEU A 244 7.83 7.09 12.65
N VAL A 245 7.68 7.27 11.34
CA VAL A 245 6.68 8.18 10.78
C VAL A 245 5.26 7.74 11.13
N LEU A 246 4.96 6.44 11.04
CA LEU A 246 3.67 5.92 11.48
C LEU A 246 3.42 6.13 12.97
N ALA A 247 4.47 6.01 13.80
CA ALA A 247 4.38 6.31 15.23
C ALA A 247 4.06 7.79 15.47
N MET A 248 4.71 8.69 14.73
CA MET A 248 4.43 10.14 14.80
C MET A 248 2.98 10.46 14.41
N LEU A 249 2.42 9.78 13.39
CA LEU A 249 1.01 9.96 13.02
C LEU A 249 0.07 9.61 14.19
N LEU A 250 0.34 8.52 14.92
CA LEU A 250 -0.45 8.11 16.08
C LEU A 250 -0.25 9.02 17.30
N MET A 251 0.95 9.55 17.52
CA MET A 251 1.28 10.38 18.68
C MET A 251 0.81 11.83 18.55
N PHE A 252 0.74 12.36 17.32
CA PHE A 252 0.42 13.77 17.06
C PHE A 252 -0.80 13.95 16.12
N PRO A 253 -1.96 13.32 16.40
CA PRO A 253 -3.09 13.29 15.47
C PRO A 253 -3.60 14.69 15.12
N ASN A 254 -3.69 15.61 16.10
CA ASN A 254 -4.14 16.99 15.87
C ASN A 254 -3.26 17.76 14.88
N PHE A 255 -1.96 17.49 14.86
CA PHE A 255 -1.02 18.16 13.94
C PHE A 255 -1.21 17.66 12.50
N PHE A 256 -1.44 16.35 12.34
CA PHE A 256 -1.55 15.69 11.04
C PHE A 256 -2.97 15.73 10.44
N GLN A 257 -4.01 15.88 11.27
CA GLN A 257 -5.39 16.08 10.81
C GLN A 257 -5.52 17.37 10.00
N ARG A 258 -4.78 18.42 10.38
CA ARG A 258 -4.89 19.73 9.76
C ARG A 258 -4.46 19.69 8.29
N ASN A 259 -5.38 20.00 7.37
CA ASN A 259 -5.17 19.95 5.91
C ASN A 259 -4.83 18.55 5.37
N ASP A 260 -5.34 17.47 6.00
CA ASP A 260 -5.14 16.09 5.54
C ASP A 260 -3.67 15.68 5.37
N ARG A 261 -2.78 16.27 6.19
CA ARG A 261 -1.34 15.99 6.15
C ARG A 261 -1.02 14.52 6.44
N TYR A 262 -1.86 13.85 7.22
CA TYR A 262 -1.71 12.42 7.53
C TYR A 262 -1.63 11.57 6.26
N ARG A 263 -2.34 11.91 5.17
CA ARG A 263 -2.25 11.18 3.90
C ARG A 263 -0.92 11.42 3.19
N LEU A 264 -0.53 12.69 3.03
CA LEU A 264 0.75 13.02 2.39
C LEU A 264 1.94 12.36 3.11
N VAL A 265 1.93 12.40 4.45
CA VAL A 265 3.01 11.85 5.28
C VAL A 265 2.92 10.33 5.36
N GLY A 266 1.70 9.78 5.50
CA GLY A 266 1.46 8.35 5.58
C GLY A 266 1.76 7.61 4.27
N ASP A 267 1.24 8.07 3.13
CA ASP A 267 1.54 7.49 1.82
C ASP A 267 3.01 7.79 1.42
N GLY A 268 3.54 8.91 1.89
CA GLY A 268 4.92 9.34 1.65
C GLY A 268 5.99 8.41 2.24
N ILE A 269 5.66 7.57 3.24
CA ILE A 269 6.63 6.63 3.82
C ILE A 269 7.19 5.66 2.77
N PHE A 270 6.40 5.30 1.76
CA PHE A 270 6.80 4.37 0.71
C PHE A 270 7.82 4.98 -0.27
N PHE A 271 8.14 6.27 -0.14
CA PHE A 271 9.24 6.91 -0.87
C PHE A 271 10.57 6.85 -0.10
N PHE A 272 10.59 6.49 1.19
CA PHE A 272 11.81 6.42 1.99
C PHE A 272 12.85 5.43 1.43
N PRO A 273 12.45 4.28 0.86
CA PRO A 273 13.39 3.38 0.21
C PRO A 273 14.18 3.98 -0.96
N LEU A 274 13.74 5.12 -1.51
CA LEU A 274 14.54 5.87 -2.49
C LEU A 274 15.89 6.32 -1.92
N ILE A 275 15.97 6.62 -0.63
CA ILE A 275 17.24 6.97 0.04
C ILE A 275 18.22 5.81 -0.09
N TYR A 276 17.78 4.58 0.16
CA TYR A 276 18.61 3.38 -0.01
C TYR A 276 19.01 3.16 -1.47
N LEU A 277 18.10 3.41 -2.41
CA LEU A 277 18.36 3.22 -3.84
C LEU A 277 19.37 4.23 -4.41
N LEU A 278 19.53 5.40 -3.79
CA LEU A 278 20.45 6.45 -4.23
C LEU A 278 21.83 6.39 -3.57
N LEU A 279 21.99 5.57 -2.51
CA LEU A 279 23.26 5.25 -1.86
C LEU A 279 23.94 4.05 -2.54
#